data_AF-A0A956N716-F1
#
_entry.id   AF-A0A956N716-F1
#
_cell.length_a   1.000
_cell.length_b   1.000
_cell.length_c   1.000
_cell.angle_alpha   90.00
_cell.angle_beta   90.00
_cell.angle_gamma   90.00
#
_symmetry.space_group_name_H-M   'P 1'
#
loop_
_entity.id
_entity.type
_entity.pdbx_description
1 polymer ?
#
loop_
_entity_poly.entity_id
_entity_poly.type
_entity_poly.pdbx_seq_one_letter_code
_entity_poly.pdbx_strand_id
1 'polypeptide(L)'
;LEAAPGQDVLVSAGEERVIEAPWIDTPHTHGTGCTYSAAIATHLAFGHPLADAIVQAKAFLTNALRAGFPVGAGVSPPDPLFGLPQPRVAR
;
A
#
# COMPACT_ATOMS: atom_id res chain seq x y z
N LEU A 1 21.07 -11.63 3.22
CA LEU A 1 19.83 -12.41 2.97
C LEU A 1 18.78 -11.39 2.61
N GLU A 2 18.25 -11.40 1.39
CA GLU A 2 17.10 -10.54 1.08
C GLU A 2 15.90 -10.97 1.93
N ALA A 3 15.16 -10.00 2.46
CA ALA A 3 13.95 -10.29 3.21
C ALA A 3 12.93 -10.97 2.27
N ALA A 4 12.23 -11.99 2.78
CA ALA A 4 11.15 -12.63 2.03
C ALA A 4 10.09 -11.58 1.62
N PRO A 5 9.47 -11.71 0.44
CA PRO A 5 8.45 -10.77 0.01
C PRO A 5 7.23 -10.81 0.94
N GLY A 6 6.51 -9.69 1.01
CA GLY A 6 5.18 -9.69 1.61
C GLY A 6 4.18 -10.36 0.67
N GLN A 7 3.52 -11.42 1.13
CA GLN A 7 2.53 -12.17 0.37
C GLN A 7 1.11 -11.87 0.87
N ASP A 8 0.22 -11.58 -0.06
CA ASP A 8 -1.22 -11.53 0.17
C ASP A 8 -1.89 -12.66 -0.62
N VAL A 9 -2.95 -13.26 -0.07
CA VAL A 9 -3.69 -14.35 -0.72
C VAL A 9 -5.11 -13.89 -1.01
N LEU A 10 -5.45 -13.81 -2.31
CA LEU A 10 -6.82 -13.61 -2.77
C LEU A 10 -7.48 -14.98 -2.95
N VAL A 11 -8.56 -15.23 -2.22
CA VAL A 11 -9.39 -16.43 -2.38
C VAL A 11 -10.72 -16.02 -3.01
N SER A 12 -11.06 -16.57 -4.17
CA SER A 12 -12.30 -16.26 -4.88
C SER A 12 -12.77 -17.44 -5.73
N ALA A 13 -14.07 -17.76 -5.69
CA ALA A 13 -14.68 -18.82 -6.50
C ALA A 13 -13.98 -20.20 -6.44
N GLY A 14 -13.37 -20.53 -5.30
CA GLY A 14 -12.62 -21.78 -5.12
C GLY A 14 -11.19 -21.75 -5.68
N GLU A 15 -10.73 -20.60 -6.18
CA GLU A 15 -9.36 -20.36 -6.62
C GLU A 15 -8.60 -19.51 -5.61
N GLU A 16 -7.30 -19.76 -5.50
CA GLU A 16 -6.37 -18.96 -4.71
C GLU A 16 -5.34 -18.29 -5.63
N ARG A 17 -5.08 -17.02 -5.40
CA ARG A 17 -4.06 -16.25 -6.09
C ARG A 17 -3.16 -15.55 -5.08
N VAL A 18 -1.85 -15.81 -5.18
CA VAL A 18 -0.84 -15.10 -4.39
C VAL A 18 -0.45 -13.81 -5.10
N ILE A 19 -0.38 -12.72 -4.33
CA ILE A 19 0.02 -11.39 -4.79
C ILE A 19 1.22 -10.98 -3.94
N GLU A 20 2.36 -10.75 -4.58
CA GLU A 20 3.62 -10.48 -3.90
C GLU A 20 4.07 -9.04 -4.12
N ALA A 21 4.72 -8.48 -3.10
CA ALA A 21 5.50 -7.25 -3.24
C ALA A 21 6.71 -7.30 -2.30
N PRO A 22 7.75 -6.49 -2.56
CA PRO A 22 8.89 -6.38 -1.65
C PRO A 22 8.42 -6.04 -0.23
N TRP A 23 9.00 -6.73 0.76
CA TRP A 23 8.82 -6.34 2.15
C TRP A 23 9.50 -4.98 2.40
N ILE A 24 8.75 -4.03 2.95
CA ILE A 24 9.29 -2.71 3.30
C ILE A 24 9.54 -2.69 4.80
N ASP A 25 10.82 -2.69 5.18
CA ASP A 25 11.23 -2.54 6.58
C ASP A 25 11.11 -1.06 6.99
N THR A 26 9.97 -0.70 7.58
CA THR A 26 9.64 0.68 7.95
C THR A 26 8.77 0.73 9.21
N PRO A 27 8.95 1.73 10.09
CA PRO A 27 8.05 1.95 11.22
C PRO A 27 6.74 2.65 10.81
N HIS A 28 6.60 3.05 9.54
CA HIS A 28 5.48 3.85 9.03
C HIS A 28 4.25 3.00 8.66
N THR A 29 3.76 2.18 9.60
CA THR A 29 2.76 1.13 9.33
C THR A 29 1.35 1.45 9.82
N HIS A 30 1.15 2.55 10.55
CA HIS A 30 -0.17 2.93 11.04
C HIS A 30 -1.11 3.27 9.87
N GLY A 31 -2.26 2.61 9.80
CA GLY A 31 -3.23 2.85 8.72
C GLY A 31 -2.94 2.13 7.40
N THR A 32 -1.91 1.27 7.33
CA THR A 32 -1.61 0.44 6.14
C THR A 32 -2.82 -0.32 5.61
N GLY A 33 -3.61 -0.96 6.48
CA GLY A 33 -4.83 -1.66 6.08
C GLY A 33 -5.93 -0.72 5.53
N CYS A 34 -6.06 0.48 6.09
CA CYS A 34 -6.99 1.50 5.59
C CYS A 34 -6.55 2.02 4.22
N THR A 35 -5.26 2.37 4.07
CA THR A 35 -4.69 2.80 2.79
C THR A 35 -4.83 1.72 1.72
N TYR A 36 -4.58 0.46 2.08
CA TYR A 36 -4.68 -0.66 1.14
C TYR A 36 -6.10 -0.90 0.68
N SER A 37 -7.07 -0.99 1.60
CA SER A 37 -8.47 -1.20 1.27
C SER A 37 -9.08 -0.02 0.50
N ALA A 38 -8.69 1.22 0.83
CA ALA A 38 -9.07 2.41 0.06
C ALA A 38 -8.54 2.34 -1.38
N ALA A 39 -7.26 1.97 -1.58
CA ALA A 39 -6.69 1.82 -2.91
C ALA A 39 -7.39 0.72 -3.72
N ILE A 40 -7.73 -0.43 -3.11
CA ILE A 40 -8.51 -1.49 -3.77
C ILE A 40 -9.86 -0.93 -4.23
N ALA A 41 -10.60 -0.26 -3.34
CA ALA A 41 -11.89 0.33 -3.65
C ALA A 41 -11.80 1.36 -4.78
N THR A 42 -10.76 2.20 -4.79
CA THR A 42 -10.51 3.17 -5.87
C THR A 42 -10.27 2.49 -7.21
N HIS A 43 -9.42 1.46 -7.28
CA HIS A 43 -9.18 0.74 -8.54
C HIS A 43 -10.42 -0.02 -9.03
N LEU A 44 -11.22 -0.59 -8.12
CA LEU A 44 -12.52 -1.16 -8.47
C LEU A 44 -13.47 -0.10 -9.03
N ALA A 45 -13.51 1.11 -8.44
CA ALA A 45 -14.33 2.22 -8.94
C ALA A 45 -13.89 2.70 -10.34
N PHE A 46 -12.61 2.54 -10.70
CA PHE A 46 -12.12 2.76 -12.06
C PHE A 46 -12.43 1.61 -13.03
N GLY A 47 -13.11 0.54 -12.58
CA GLY A 47 -13.54 -0.57 -13.41
C GLY A 47 -12.50 -1.67 -13.60
N HIS A 48 -11.43 -1.69 -12.80
CA HIS A 48 -10.46 -2.78 -12.87
C HIS A 48 -11.05 -4.09 -12.32
N PRO A 49 -10.69 -5.25 -12.90
CA PRO A 49 -10.99 -6.55 -12.30
C PRO A 49 -10.43 -6.66 -10.88
N LEU A 50 -11.08 -7.44 -10.00
CA LEU A 50 -10.70 -7.55 -8.58
C LEU A 50 -9.21 -7.86 -8.36
N ALA A 51 -8.68 -8.87 -9.06
CA ALA A 51 -7.28 -9.25 -8.91
C ALA A 51 -6.32 -8.12 -9.34
N ASP A 52 -6.64 -7.42 -10.42
CA ASP A 52 -5.83 -6.29 -10.91
C ASP A 52 -5.93 -5.08 -9.98
N ALA A 53 -7.10 -4.84 -9.39
CA ALA A 53 -7.30 -3.80 -8.39
C ALA A 53 -6.43 -4.06 -7.14
N ILE A 54 -6.34 -5.31 -6.69
CA ILE A 54 -5.51 -5.69 -5.54
C ILE A 54 -4.02 -5.59 -5.87
N VAL A 55 -3.59 -6.05 -7.05
CA VAL A 55 -2.19 -5.89 -7.51
C VAL A 55 -1.78 -4.43 -7.55
N GLN A 56 -2.62 -3.55 -8.13
CA GLN A 56 -2.34 -2.12 -8.18
C GLN A 56 -2.35 -1.48 -6.79
N ALA A 57 -3.29 -1.85 -5.93
CA ALA A 57 -3.34 -1.37 -4.56
C ALA A 57 -2.13 -1.82 -3.73
N LYS A 58 -1.60 -3.02 -3.96
CA LYS A 58 -0.40 -3.53 -3.29
C LYS A 58 0.81 -2.70 -3.70
N ALA A 59 0.98 -2.44 -5.00
CA ALA A 59 2.02 -1.57 -5.52
C ALA A 59 1.91 -0.14 -4.98
N PHE A 60 0.69 0.40 -4.88
CA PHE A 60 0.42 1.70 -4.28
C PHE A 60 0.86 1.74 -2.81
N LEU A 61 0.44 0.76 -1.99
CA LEU A 61 0.81 0.68 -0.59
C LEU A 61 2.32 0.54 -0.41
N THR A 62 2.99 -0.27 -1.22
CA THR A 62 4.45 -0.42 -1.18
C THR A 62 5.16 0.91 -1.39
N ASN A 63 4.70 1.74 -2.33
CA ASN A 63 5.28 3.07 -2.55
C ASN A 63 4.92 4.05 -1.43
N ALA A 64 3.69 4.01 -0.92
CA ALA A 64 3.26 4.83 0.21
C ALA A 64 4.08 4.50 1.49
N LEU A 65 4.41 3.22 1.72
CA LEU A 65 5.27 2.78 2.81
C LEU A 65 6.70 3.28 2.68
N ARG A 66 7.25 3.28 1.46
CA ARG A 66 8.59 3.84 1.17
C ARG A 66 8.66 5.35 1.40
N ALA A 67 7.55 6.04 1.17
CA ALA A 67 7.43 7.49 1.33
C ALA A 67 6.90 7.92 2.71
N GLY A 68 6.61 6.96 3.61
CA GLY A 68 6.11 7.26 4.95
C GLY A 68 7.01 8.24 5.70
N PHE A 69 6.41 8.99 6.62
CA PHE A 69 7.10 10.07 7.33
C PHE A 69 6.69 10.10 8.81
N PRO A 70 7.57 10.59 9.70
CA PRO A 70 7.27 10.67 11.12
C PRO A 70 6.17 11.69 11.39
N VAL A 71 5.17 11.28 12.18
CA VAL A 71 4.09 12.14 12.68
C VAL A 71 3.84 11.82 14.15
N GLY A 72 3.93 12.84 15.00
CA GLY A 72 3.78 12.67 16.44
C GLY A 72 4.83 11.74 17.04
N ALA A 73 4.52 11.15 18.21
CA ALA A 73 5.41 10.27 18.96
C ALA A 73 5.07 8.76 18.82
N GLY A 74 4.08 8.41 18.01
CA GLY A 74 3.58 7.05 17.85
C GLY A 74 4.05 6.36 16.55
N VAL A 75 3.37 5.25 16.20
CA VAL A 75 3.55 4.59 14.90
C VAL A 75 3.06 5.53 13.81
N SER A 76 3.94 5.87 12.88
CA SER A 76 3.65 6.83 11.82
C SER A 76 2.90 6.19 10.65
N PRO A 77 2.20 6.98 9.81
CA PRO A 77 1.49 6.47 8.66
C PRO A 77 2.39 6.32 7.43
N PRO A 78 2.00 5.48 6.44
CA PRO A 78 2.53 5.60 5.09
C PRO A 78 2.09 6.94 4.47
N ASP A 79 2.78 7.42 3.44
CA ASP A 79 2.38 8.64 2.71
C ASP A 79 1.45 8.28 1.54
N PRO A 80 0.13 8.48 1.63
CA PRO A 80 -0.78 8.24 0.51
C PRO A 80 -0.66 9.31 -0.60
N LEU A 81 0.08 10.40 -0.37
CA LEU A 81 0.27 11.50 -1.32
C LEU A 81 1.64 11.45 -2.02
N PHE A 82 2.39 10.35 -1.90
CA PHE A 82 3.77 10.21 -2.38
C PHE A 82 3.99 10.59 -3.85
N GLY A 83 2.97 10.43 -4.71
CA GLY A 83 3.02 10.72 -6.14
C GLY A 83 2.57 12.14 -6.52
N LEU A 84 2.15 12.95 -5.55
CA LEU A 84 1.69 14.32 -5.78
C LEU A 84 2.80 15.34 -5.51
N PRO A 85 2.77 16.50 -6.18
CA PRO A 85 3.63 17.63 -5.83
C PRO A 85 3.40 18.01 -4.37
N GLN A 86 4.43 17.88 -3.54
CA GLN A 86 4.34 18.27 -2.14
C GLN A 86 4.20 19.79 -2.06
N PRO A 87 3.29 20.33 -1.23
CA PRO A 87 3.23 21.76 -1.01
C PRO A 87 4.59 22.22 -0.47
N ARG A 88 5.16 23.27 -1.09
CA ARG A 88 6.35 23.94 -0.55
C ARG A 88 5.95 24.64 0.75
N VAL A 89 5.92 23.91 1.85
CA VAL A 89 5.91 24.53 3.18
C VAL A 89 7.29 25.15 3.35
N ALA A 90 7.35 26.49 3.28
CA ALA A 90 8.54 27.23 3.63
C ALA A 90 8.96 26.81 5.05
N ARG A 91 10.17 26.30 5.17
CA ARG A 91 10.81 26.04 6.48
C ARG A 91 11.06 27.35 7.20
#